data_AF-A0A954HFJ1-F1
#
_entry.id   AF-A0A954HFJ1-F1
#
_cell.length_a   1.000
_cell.length_b   1.000
_cell.length_c   1.000
_cell.angle_alpha   90.00
_cell.angle_beta   90.00
_cell.angle_gamma   90.00
#
_symmetry.space_group_name_H-M   'P 1'
#
loop_
_entity.id
_entity.type
_entity.pdbx_description
1 polymer ?
#
loop_
_entity_poly.entity_id
_entity_poly.type
_entity_poly.pdbx_seq_one_letter_code
_entity_poly.pdbx_strand_id
1 'polypeptide(L)'
;DPNGGFYSALDAETDGVEGEYYVWSREEVLKVLGPERTKLFGRCYGLDQPQSFEHGYVLHVAVSPTDLATEFQLPVADVERQLAASRAELLRVRQQRPALLRDDKVLTSWNGLTIRAFARAGQALNEPKYIKRAEQAALAVLGNMRDNNGRLMRSYRGGQSKLNAYLDDYAFLVSGLLALHEVTQEEKWLNAARRLTDDQISLFWDEKRGAFFFTTHDHESLIARTKSAYDGALPSGNSVAARNLVRLAMLTSETRYRDYAEQTLRAFVPQLRQSPAALAHLAIAVSECLAAFGTPEQLAVESERPSSPVPQQPKPSTNEAADQPLVVAASMSKEELAAHEHVKAVAYLGTDGVPGGGEVPVAVVIQVANGWHINANPAQPDYVIPTTLKVTTSAGGELKAATYPKGEMFRIEGFDDPLLVYEGTVILQGKLTVPAEAKTGEAELSVTIRYQACNSKNCLRPTNLTLKGKVRIVAAGEMVKPVNGPVFQPKEAGE
;
A
#
# COMPACT_ATOMS: atom_id res chain seq x y z
N ASP A 1 7.79 -15.90 26.76
CA ASP A 1 8.09 -17.34 26.66
C ASP A 1 9.18 -17.74 27.64
N PRO A 2 9.11 -18.91 28.29
CA PRO A 2 10.19 -19.42 29.16
C PRO A 2 11.55 -19.48 28.47
N ASN A 3 11.61 -19.62 27.14
CA ASN A 3 12.86 -19.64 26.38
C ASN A 3 13.38 -18.23 26.03
N GLY A 4 12.72 -17.16 26.47
CA GLY A 4 13.17 -15.77 26.29
C GLY A 4 12.46 -14.99 25.17
N GLY A 5 11.66 -15.63 24.32
CA GLY A 5 10.85 -14.94 23.31
C GLY A 5 9.71 -14.09 23.89
N PHE A 6 9.23 -13.12 23.12
CA PHE A 6 7.99 -12.37 23.38
C PHE A 6 6.82 -13.01 22.63
N TYR A 7 5.70 -13.16 23.34
CA TYR A 7 4.44 -13.64 22.77
C TYR A 7 3.79 -12.56 21.92
N SER A 8 2.97 -12.97 20.96
CA SER A 8 2.40 -12.09 19.94
C SER A 8 1.38 -11.13 20.55
N ALA A 9 0.38 -11.64 21.26
CA ALA A 9 -0.74 -10.80 21.70
C ALA A 9 -1.38 -11.27 23.01
N LEU A 10 -2.03 -10.31 23.66
CA LEU A 10 -3.09 -10.55 24.62
C LEU A 10 -4.39 -10.09 23.98
N ASP A 11 -5.47 -10.79 24.27
CA ASP A 11 -6.81 -10.39 23.86
C ASP A 11 -7.15 -8.99 24.40
N ALA A 12 -7.94 -8.25 23.65
CA ALA A 12 -8.50 -6.98 24.09
C ALA A 12 -9.76 -7.22 24.94
N GLU A 13 -10.40 -8.37 24.81
CA GLU A 13 -11.68 -8.68 25.44
C GLU A 13 -11.55 -9.63 26.64
N THR A 14 -12.45 -9.48 27.61
CA THR A 14 -12.73 -10.49 28.63
C THR A 14 -14.21 -10.81 28.57
N ASP A 15 -14.57 -12.07 28.31
CA ASP A 15 -15.96 -12.52 28.14
C ASP A 15 -16.79 -11.67 27.14
N GLY A 16 -16.13 -11.21 26.06
CA GLY A 16 -16.77 -10.41 25.00
C GLY A 16 -16.87 -8.91 25.28
N VAL A 17 -16.24 -8.42 26.36
CA VAL A 17 -16.19 -7.00 26.70
C VAL A 17 -14.78 -6.46 26.51
N GLU A 18 -14.61 -5.56 25.54
CA GLU A 18 -13.34 -4.90 25.25
C GLU A 18 -12.84 -4.08 26.44
N GLY A 19 -11.59 -4.26 26.86
CA GLY A 19 -10.96 -3.45 27.90
C GLY A 19 -11.35 -3.80 29.33
N GLU A 20 -12.29 -4.73 29.56
CA GLU A 20 -12.82 -5.09 30.89
C GLU A 20 -11.72 -5.47 31.89
N TYR A 21 -10.65 -6.13 31.45
CA TYR A 21 -9.51 -6.44 32.30
C TYR A 21 -8.79 -5.19 32.86
N TYR A 22 -8.82 -4.07 32.13
CA TYR A 22 -8.08 -2.83 32.44
C TYR A 22 -8.94 -1.70 33.00
N VAL A 23 -10.25 -1.72 32.75
CA VAL A 23 -11.19 -0.66 33.11
C VAL A 23 -11.51 -0.68 34.61
N TRP A 24 -11.62 0.49 35.22
CA TRP A 24 -11.98 0.65 36.63
C TRP A 24 -13.25 1.48 36.79
N SER A 25 -14.06 1.19 37.80
CA SER A 25 -15.09 2.13 38.27
C SER A 25 -14.59 2.97 39.45
N ARG A 26 -15.22 4.14 39.66
CA ARG A 26 -14.92 4.97 40.84
C ARG A 26 -15.22 4.24 42.13
N GLU A 27 -16.32 3.48 42.15
CA GLU A 27 -16.77 2.71 43.30
C GLU A 27 -15.79 1.58 43.63
N GLU A 28 -15.25 0.89 42.61
CA GLU A 28 -14.25 -0.16 42.80
C GLU A 28 -12.97 0.42 43.39
N VAL A 29 -12.45 1.52 42.83
CA VAL A 29 -11.24 2.17 43.34
C VAL A 29 -11.47 2.70 44.77
N LEU A 30 -12.62 3.32 45.04
CA LEU A 30 -13.01 3.77 46.37
C LEU A 30 -13.07 2.63 47.38
N LYS A 31 -13.64 1.48 46.99
CA LYS A 31 -13.73 0.30 47.84
C LYS A 31 -12.36 -0.29 48.16
N VAL A 32 -11.44 -0.28 47.20
CA VAL A 32 -10.09 -0.86 47.37
C VAL A 32 -9.17 0.08 48.16
N LEU A 33 -9.14 1.36 47.82
CA LEU A 33 -8.17 2.30 48.38
C LEU A 33 -8.68 3.07 49.60
N GLY A 34 -10.00 3.17 49.77
CA GLY A 34 -10.63 4.07 50.73
C GLY A 34 -10.64 5.53 50.27
N PRO A 35 -11.43 6.41 50.92
CA PRO A 35 -11.71 7.77 50.44
C PRO A 35 -10.47 8.65 50.30
N GLU A 36 -9.57 8.64 51.29
CA GLU A 36 -8.37 9.50 51.30
C GLU A 36 -7.43 9.18 50.14
N ARG A 37 -7.11 7.90 49.95
CA ARG A 37 -6.21 7.47 48.86
C ARG A 37 -6.87 7.61 47.49
N THR A 38 -8.18 7.40 47.39
CA THR A 38 -8.92 7.59 46.14
C THR A 38 -8.94 9.04 45.69
N LYS A 39 -8.96 10.02 46.61
CA LYS A 39 -8.88 11.44 46.24
C LYS A 39 -7.56 11.76 45.52
N LEU A 40 -6.42 11.40 46.12
CA LEU A 40 -5.10 11.64 45.52
C LEU A 40 -4.91 10.80 44.25
N PHE A 41 -5.26 9.52 44.30
CA PHE A 41 -5.11 8.60 43.17
C PHE A 41 -6.01 9.01 41.99
N GLY A 42 -7.24 9.39 42.28
CA GLY A 42 -8.20 9.81 41.26
C GLY A 42 -7.80 11.08 40.55
N ARG A 43 -7.23 12.04 41.29
CA ARG A 43 -6.67 13.26 40.70
C ARG A 43 -5.47 12.97 39.79
N CYS A 44 -4.59 12.05 40.20
CA CYS A 44 -3.45 11.65 39.38
C CYS A 44 -3.88 10.92 38.10
N TYR A 45 -4.83 9.99 38.23
CA TYR A 45 -5.14 9.01 37.18
C TYR A 45 -6.43 9.29 36.40
N GLY A 46 -7.01 10.48 36.57
CA GLY A 46 -8.17 10.94 35.81
C GLY A 46 -9.50 10.31 36.22
N LEU A 47 -9.62 9.73 37.42
CA LEU A 47 -10.92 9.24 37.92
C LEU A 47 -11.87 10.39 38.28
N ASP A 48 -11.34 11.57 38.58
CA ASP A 48 -12.14 12.77 38.86
C ASP A 48 -12.67 13.46 37.58
N GLN A 49 -12.25 12.99 36.40
CA GLN A 49 -12.68 13.51 35.10
C GLN A 49 -13.95 12.82 34.58
N PRO A 50 -14.60 13.33 33.50
CA PRO A 50 -15.63 12.59 32.80
C PRO A 50 -15.17 11.19 32.41
N GLN A 51 -16.08 10.23 32.44
CA GLN A 51 -15.80 8.85 32.08
C GLN A 51 -15.26 8.78 30.64
N SER A 52 -14.09 8.16 30.46
CA SER A 52 -13.36 8.14 29.19
C SER A 52 -13.66 6.92 28.31
N PHE A 53 -14.39 5.93 28.82
CA PHE A 53 -14.68 4.68 28.14
C PHE A 53 -16.09 4.16 28.45
N GLU A 54 -16.71 3.37 27.58
CA GLU A 54 -18.15 3.04 27.63
C GLU A 54 -18.63 2.47 28.97
N HIS A 55 -17.77 1.68 29.65
CA HIS A 55 -18.11 1.00 30.91
C HIS A 55 -17.12 1.30 32.06
N GLY A 56 -16.35 2.38 31.96
CA GLY A 56 -15.57 2.89 33.09
C GLY A 56 -14.38 3.75 32.71
N TYR A 57 -13.32 3.68 33.51
CA TYR A 57 -12.12 4.50 33.39
C TYR A 57 -10.91 3.70 32.94
N VAL A 58 -10.29 4.14 31.84
CA VAL A 58 -8.92 3.78 31.50
C VAL A 58 -7.98 4.77 32.18
N LEU A 59 -7.32 4.31 33.24
CA LEU A 59 -6.43 5.12 34.07
C LEU A 59 -5.24 5.65 33.24
N HIS A 60 -5.02 6.96 33.28
CA HIS A 60 -3.92 7.64 32.59
C HIS A 60 -3.41 8.78 33.46
N VAL A 61 -2.14 9.17 33.34
CA VAL A 61 -1.60 10.29 34.14
C VAL A 61 -2.20 11.61 33.66
N ALA A 62 -3.19 12.09 34.38
CA ALA A 62 -3.87 13.36 34.14
C ALA A 62 -3.17 14.54 34.81
N VAL A 63 -2.62 14.32 36.01
CA VAL A 63 -1.87 15.32 36.79
C VAL A 63 -0.58 14.69 37.28
N SER A 64 0.53 15.41 37.10
CA SER A 64 1.85 14.90 37.48
C SER A 64 2.00 14.79 39.01
N PRO A 65 2.81 13.85 39.52
CA PRO A 65 3.11 13.76 40.96
C PRO A 65 3.66 15.07 41.55
N THR A 66 4.39 15.86 40.77
CA THR A 66 4.91 17.19 41.19
C THR A 66 3.80 18.21 41.38
N ASP A 67 2.84 18.26 40.46
CA ASP A 67 1.71 19.19 40.58
C ASP A 67 0.78 18.79 41.73
N LEU A 68 0.57 17.48 41.93
CA LEU A 68 -0.17 16.93 43.06
C LEU A 68 0.49 17.27 44.40
N ALA A 69 1.82 17.22 44.49
CA ALA A 69 2.55 17.61 45.69
C ALA A 69 2.23 19.06 46.10
N THR A 70 2.11 19.95 45.11
CA THR A 70 1.71 21.35 45.32
C THR A 70 0.24 21.44 45.73
N GLU A 71 -0.67 20.77 45.02
CA GLU A 71 -2.12 20.80 45.27
C GLU A 71 -2.49 20.24 46.66
N PHE A 72 -1.86 19.14 47.06
CA PHE A 72 -2.12 18.45 48.33
C PHE A 72 -1.21 18.90 49.48
N GLN A 73 -0.27 19.83 49.22
CA GLN A 73 0.71 20.33 50.19
C GLN A 73 1.52 19.20 50.85
N LEU A 74 1.99 18.25 50.02
CA LEU A 74 2.79 17.10 50.44
C LEU A 74 4.16 17.12 49.76
N PRO A 75 5.20 16.56 50.38
CA PRO A 75 6.45 16.28 49.67
C PRO A 75 6.19 15.38 48.44
N VAL A 76 6.86 15.65 47.32
CA VAL A 76 6.75 14.82 46.09
C VAL A 76 7.02 13.34 46.39
N ALA A 77 8.01 13.06 47.23
CA ALA A 77 8.34 11.70 47.65
C ALA A 77 7.18 10.99 48.39
N ASP A 78 6.39 11.74 49.17
CA ASP A 78 5.25 11.20 49.90
C ASP A 78 4.07 10.92 48.96
N VAL A 79 3.82 11.82 47.99
CA VAL A 79 2.84 11.60 46.91
C VAL A 79 3.19 10.33 46.13
N GLU A 80 4.44 10.21 45.68
CA GLU A 80 4.90 9.04 44.93
C GLU A 80 4.77 7.74 45.72
N ARG A 81 5.14 7.77 47.02
CA ARG A 81 4.97 6.61 47.90
C ARG A 81 3.51 6.20 48.03
N GLN A 82 2.59 7.15 48.19
CA GLN A 82 1.15 6.86 48.29
C GLN A 82 0.60 6.33 46.96
N LEU A 83 0.94 6.96 45.83
CA LEU A 83 0.52 6.49 44.51
C LEU A 83 1.08 5.09 44.20
N ALA A 84 2.35 4.81 44.55
CA ALA A 84 2.96 3.50 44.38
C ALA A 84 2.23 2.41 45.18
N ALA A 85 1.88 2.68 46.44
CA ALA A 85 1.09 1.76 47.25
C ALA A 85 -0.30 1.50 46.63
N SER A 86 -0.98 2.55 46.15
CA SER A 86 -2.27 2.44 45.45
C SER A 86 -2.18 1.65 44.15
N ARG A 87 -1.15 1.88 43.32
CA ARG A 87 -0.89 1.10 42.11
C ARG A 87 -0.68 -0.38 42.44
N ALA A 88 0.11 -0.69 43.47
CA ALA A 88 0.39 -2.07 43.87
C ALA A 88 -0.87 -2.82 44.33
N GLU A 89 -1.73 -2.14 45.09
CA GLU A 89 -2.96 -2.74 45.61
C GLU A 89 -4.02 -2.96 44.52
N LEU A 90 -4.24 -1.95 43.66
CA LEU A 90 -5.13 -2.09 42.51
C LEU A 90 -4.61 -3.16 41.53
N LEU A 91 -3.28 -3.26 41.33
CA LEU A 91 -2.70 -4.33 40.51
C LEU A 91 -3.04 -5.71 41.09
N ARG A 92 -2.95 -5.89 42.41
CA ARG A 92 -3.30 -7.16 43.08
C ARG A 92 -4.76 -7.53 42.86
N VAL A 93 -5.67 -6.55 42.90
CA VAL A 93 -7.11 -6.75 42.64
C VAL A 93 -7.33 -7.12 41.17
N ARG A 94 -6.74 -6.37 40.24
CA ARG A 94 -6.86 -6.66 38.80
C ARG A 94 -6.34 -8.05 38.42
N GLN A 95 -5.28 -8.52 39.06
CA GLN A 95 -4.73 -9.86 38.84
C GLN A 95 -5.68 -11.01 39.24
N GLN A 96 -6.77 -10.72 39.97
CA GLN A 96 -7.82 -11.70 40.28
C GLN A 96 -8.95 -11.74 39.25
N ARG A 97 -8.96 -10.80 38.29
CA ARG A 97 -9.95 -10.79 37.19
C ARG A 97 -9.68 -11.98 36.25
N PRO A 98 -10.68 -12.42 35.47
CA PRO A 98 -10.47 -13.44 34.46
C PRO A 98 -9.31 -13.03 33.55
N ALA A 99 -8.36 -13.95 33.36
CA ALA A 99 -7.15 -13.65 32.62
C ALA A 99 -7.47 -13.49 31.13
N LEU A 100 -6.88 -12.48 30.50
CA LEU A 100 -6.93 -12.31 29.05
C LEU A 100 -6.38 -13.56 28.36
N LEU A 101 -7.05 -13.97 27.29
CA LEU A 101 -6.51 -14.98 26.41
C LEU A 101 -5.19 -14.49 25.83
N ARG A 102 -4.21 -15.38 25.79
CA ARG A 102 -2.87 -15.07 25.30
C ARG A 102 -2.61 -15.87 24.04
N ASP A 103 -2.34 -15.18 22.94
CA ASP A 103 -1.67 -15.82 21.80
C ASP A 103 -0.19 -15.96 22.16
N ASP A 104 0.20 -17.16 22.56
CA ASP A 104 1.55 -17.50 22.99
C ASP A 104 2.47 -17.86 21.81
N LYS A 105 2.06 -17.56 20.58
CA LYS A 105 2.93 -17.64 19.41
C LYS A 105 4.03 -16.58 19.49
N VAL A 106 5.27 -17.00 19.26
CA VAL A 106 6.40 -16.10 19.06
C VAL A 106 6.53 -15.83 17.55
N LEU A 107 6.52 -14.56 17.15
CA LEU A 107 6.70 -14.12 15.76
C LEU A 107 8.04 -13.41 15.60
N THR A 108 8.80 -13.79 14.58
CA THR A 108 10.15 -13.27 14.34
C THR A 108 10.14 -11.76 14.11
N SER A 109 9.30 -11.28 13.19
CA SER A 109 9.11 -9.85 12.92
C SER A 109 8.80 -9.04 14.18
N TRP A 110 7.81 -9.46 14.98
CA TRP A 110 7.39 -8.73 16.17
C TRP A 110 8.47 -8.75 17.26
N ASN A 111 9.15 -9.89 17.44
CA ASN A 111 10.29 -9.97 18.35
C ASN A 111 11.44 -9.06 17.88
N GLY A 112 11.70 -8.95 16.58
CA GLY A 112 12.68 -8.00 16.04
C GLY A 112 12.39 -6.54 16.43
N LEU A 113 11.12 -6.11 16.29
CA LEU A 113 10.67 -4.79 16.73
C LEU A 113 10.82 -4.62 18.24
N THR A 114 10.42 -5.62 19.03
CA THR A 114 10.52 -5.58 20.50
C THR A 114 11.98 -5.54 20.96
N ILE A 115 12.87 -6.35 20.37
CA ILE A 115 14.32 -6.35 20.67
C ILE A 115 14.89 -4.95 20.45
N ARG A 116 14.59 -4.32 19.30
CA ARG A 116 15.02 -2.94 19.01
C ARG A 116 14.50 -1.95 20.05
N ALA A 117 13.23 -2.04 20.41
CA ALA A 117 12.61 -1.15 21.39
C ALA A 117 13.28 -1.28 22.78
N PHE A 118 13.50 -2.50 23.25
CA PHE A 118 14.16 -2.76 24.54
C PHE A 118 15.63 -2.34 24.56
N ALA A 119 16.38 -2.59 23.48
CA ALA A 119 17.77 -2.14 23.37
C ALA A 119 17.86 -0.61 23.47
N ARG A 120 17.04 0.11 22.68
CA ARG A 120 17.00 1.58 22.70
C ARG A 120 16.48 2.14 24.02
N ALA A 121 15.45 1.55 24.60
CA ALA A 121 14.93 1.97 25.90
C ALA A 121 15.97 1.80 27.00
N GLY A 122 16.72 0.69 26.99
CA GLY A 122 17.81 0.46 27.94
C GLY A 122 18.91 1.51 27.86
N GLN A 123 19.28 1.93 26.65
CA GLN A 123 20.24 3.03 26.46
C GLN A 123 19.64 4.39 26.86
N ALA A 124 18.47 4.75 26.35
CA ALA A 124 17.86 6.07 26.54
C ALA A 124 17.45 6.34 27.98
N LEU A 125 17.01 5.30 28.71
CA LEU A 125 16.59 5.38 30.11
C LEU A 125 17.70 5.00 31.10
N ASN A 126 18.89 4.63 30.60
CA ASN A 126 20.00 4.11 31.40
C ASN A 126 19.58 2.92 32.31
N GLU A 127 18.90 1.94 31.71
CA GLU A 127 18.26 0.80 32.40
C GLU A 127 18.77 -0.53 31.81
N PRO A 128 19.88 -1.09 32.32
CA PRO A 128 20.54 -2.29 31.76
C PRO A 128 19.65 -3.52 31.67
N LYS A 129 18.62 -3.61 32.52
CA LYS A 129 17.64 -4.71 32.51
C LYS A 129 16.92 -4.83 31.16
N TYR A 130 16.70 -3.71 30.46
CA TYR A 130 16.04 -3.73 29.15
C TYR A 130 16.97 -4.27 28.06
N ILE A 131 18.26 -3.89 28.09
CA ILE A 131 19.26 -4.44 27.18
C ILE A 131 19.36 -5.95 27.37
N LYS A 132 19.52 -6.42 28.62
CA LYS A 132 19.58 -7.85 28.94
C LYS A 132 18.34 -8.62 28.45
N ARG A 133 17.16 -8.01 28.57
CA ARG A 133 15.91 -8.62 28.07
C ARG A 133 15.89 -8.72 26.54
N ALA A 134 16.41 -7.71 25.83
CA ALA A 134 16.55 -7.74 24.38
C ALA A 134 17.54 -8.83 23.91
N GLU A 135 18.68 -8.96 24.58
CA GLU A 135 19.67 -10.01 24.29
C GLU A 135 19.08 -11.41 24.44
N GLN A 136 18.35 -11.66 25.54
CA GLN A 136 17.67 -12.94 25.77
C GLN A 136 16.67 -13.27 24.66
N ALA A 137 15.90 -12.28 24.20
CA ALA A 137 14.97 -12.47 23.09
C ALA A 137 15.71 -12.73 21.76
N ALA A 138 16.79 -12.00 21.49
CA ALA A 138 17.58 -12.22 20.29
C ALA A 138 18.19 -13.63 20.25
N LEU A 139 18.75 -14.11 21.36
CA LEU A 139 19.24 -15.49 21.47
C LEU A 139 18.12 -16.51 21.29
N ALA A 140 16.96 -16.27 21.87
CA ALA A 140 15.80 -17.15 21.73
C ALA A 140 15.35 -17.26 20.27
N VAL A 141 15.26 -16.15 19.54
CA VAL A 141 14.86 -16.13 18.13
C VAL A 141 15.94 -16.80 17.27
N LEU A 142 17.22 -16.43 17.45
CA LEU A 142 18.32 -16.99 16.68
C LEU A 142 18.52 -18.49 16.91
N GLY A 143 18.25 -18.97 18.14
CA GLY A 143 18.43 -20.37 18.52
C GLY A 143 17.24 -21.26 18.19
N ASN A 144 16.02 -20.75 18.29
CA ASN A 144 14.82 -21.58 18.16
C ASN A 144 14.05 -21.37 16.85
N MET A 145 14.26 -20.26 16.15
CA MET A 145 13.46 -19.88 14.97
C MET A 145 14.22 -20.01 13.66
N ARG A 146 14.93 -21.14 13.51
CA ARG A 146 15.64 -21.51 12.29
C ARG A 146 15.36 -22.96 11.91
N ASP A 147 15.33 -23.25 10.62
CA ASP A 147 15.28 -24.64 10.14
C ASP A 147 16.67 -25.31 10.20
N ASN A 148 16.73 -26.58 9.79
CA ASN A 148 17.97 -27.36 9.78
C ASN A 148 19.04 -26.82 8.82
N ASN A 149 18.64 -26.00 7.84
CA ASN A 149 19.55 -25.34 6.91
C ASN A 149 19.95 -23.94 7.40
N GLY A 150 19.46 -23.52 8.57
CA GLY A 150 19.74 -22.22 9.17
C GLY A 150 18.92 -21.06 8.60
N ARG A 151 17.86 -21.34 7.83
CA ARG A 151 16.90 -20.36 7.31
C ARG A 151 15.97 -19.90 8.42
N LEU A 152 15.63 -18.61 8.42
CA LEU A 152 14.76 -18.01 9.42
C LEU A 152 13.30 -18.49 9.24
N MET A 153 12.65 -18.79 10.37
CA MET A 153 11.25 -19.22 10.43
C MET A 153 10.37 -18.09 10.93
N ARG A 154 9.12 -18.00 10.47
CA ARG A 154 8.19 -16.93 10.87
C ARG A 154 7.73 -17.06 12.31
N SER A 155 7.36 -18.28 12.71
CA SER A 155 6.63 -18.52 13.94
C SER A 155 7.22 -19.66 14.77
N TYR A 156 7.06 -19.55 16.09
CA TYR A 156 7.45 -20.57 17.05
C TYR A 156 6.39 -20.71 18.13
N ARG A 157 5.98 -21.95 18.40
CA ARG A 157 5.00 -22.27 19.44
C ARG A 157 5.18 -23.71 19.89
N GLY A 158 5.17 -23.93 21.21
CA GLY A 158 5.22 -25.29 21.78
C GLY A 158 6.45 -26.11 21.36
N GLY A 159 7.63 -25.49 21.28
CA GLY A 159 8.86 -26.18 20.88
C GLY A 159 9.08 -26.30 19.37
N GLN A 160 8.14 -25.86 18.54
CA GLN A 160 8.20 -26.05 17.09
C GLN A 160 8.22 -24.72 16.34
N SER A 161 9.15 -24.59 15.41
CA SER A 161 9.12 -23.53 14.40
C SER A 161 8.41 -23.95 13.13
N LYS A 162 7.60 -23.04 12.59
CA LYS A 162 6.77 -23.28 11.39
C LYS A 162 6.75 -22.06 10.49
N LEU A 163 6.52 -22.32 9.21
CA LEU A 163 6.38 -21.38 8.10
C LEU A 163 7.68 -20.64 7.77
N ASN A 164 7.96 -20.51 6.48
CA ASN A 164 9.08 -19.71 6.00
C ASN A 164 8.89 -18.25 6.43
N ALA A 165 9.99 -17.61 6.84
CA ALA A 165 9.99 -16.19 7.14
C ALA A 165 9.74 -15.34 5.88
N TYR A 166 9.13 -14.18 6.11
CA TYR A 166 8.87 -13.16 5.09
C TYR A 166 9.90 -12.04 5.21
N LEU A 167 9.90 -11.09 4.27
CA LEU A 167 10.81 -9.93 4.30
C LEU A 167 10.82 -9.23 5.66
N ASP A 168 9.65 -8.97 6.23
CA ASP A 168 9.50 -8.25 7.50
C ASP A 168 10.19 -8.98 8.67
N ASP A 169 10.15 -10.32 8.67
CA ASP A 169 10.79 -11.13 9.71
C ASP A 169 12.31 -10.93 9.70
N TYR A 170 12.92 -10.91 8.51
CA TYR A 170 14.33 -10.61 8.34
C TYR A 170 14.65 -9.15 8.67
N ALA A 171 13.95 -8.21 8.04
CA ALA A 171 14.22 -6.78 8.17
C ALA A 171 14.11 -6.31 9.63
N PHE A 172 13.07 -6.73 10.35
CA PHE A 172 12.86 -6.29 11.73
C PHE A 172 13.84 -6.95 12.70
N LEU A 173 14.15 -8.25 12.51
CA LEU A 173 15.14 -8.92 13.35
C LEU A 173 16.54 -8.31 13.16
N VAL A 174 16.96 -8.08 11.92
CA VAL A 174 18.23 -7.39 11.61
C VAL A 174 18.26 -6.02 12.28
N SER A 175 17.16 -5.26 12.24
CA SER A 175 17.10 -3.95 12.90
C SER A 175 17.27 -4.04 14.42
N GLY A 176 16.70 -5.07 15.05
CA GLY A 176 16.90 -5.37 16.48
C GLY A 176 18.33 -5.77 16.81
N LEU A 177 18.96 -6.59 15.97
CA LEU A 177 20.36 -7.02 16.16
C LEU A 177 21.35 -5.87 15.99
N LEU A 178 21.14 -4.99 15.00
CA LEU A 178 21.93 -3.78 14.84
C LEU A 178 21.79 -2.85 16.05
N ALA A 179 20.58 -2.68 16.58
CA ALA A 179 20.36 -1.90 17.80
C ALA A 179 21.05 -2.53 19.03
N LEU A 180 21.07 -3.87 19.14
CA LEU A 180 21.84 -4.55 20.18
C LEU A 180 23.34 -4.32 20.03
N HIS A 181 23.87 -4.42 18.81
CA HIS A 181 25.27 -4.10 18.54
C HIS A 181 25.61 -2.67 18.95
N GLU A 182 24.77 -1.69 18.63
CA GLU A 182 24.99 -0.28 18.99
C GLU A 182 25.09 -0.05 20.50
N VAL A 183 24.24 -0.72 21.29
CA VAL A 183 24.20 -0.48 22.74
C VAL A 183 25.17 -1.36 23.53
N THR A 184 25.54 -2.53 23.01
CA THR A 184 26.43 -3.49 23.69
C THR A 184 27.86 -3.48 23.17
N GLN A 185 28.06 -3.02 21.93
CA GLN A 185 29.31 -3.13 21.16
C GLN A 185 29.80 -4.57 20.93
N GLU A 186 28.95 -5.58 21.17
CA GLU A 186 29.32 -6.97 20.92
C GLU A 186 29.20 -7.34 19.44
N GLU A 187 30.29 -7.89 18.87
CA GLU A 187 30.36 -8.23 17.44
C GLU A 187 29.40 -9.36 17.03
N LYS A 188 29.03 -10.25 17.96
CA LYS A 188 28.11 -11.37 17.69
C LYS A 188 26.79 -10.89 17.09
N TRP A 189 26.33 -9.71 17.50
CA TRP A 189 25.09 -9.12 17.00
C TRP A 189 25.25 -8.55 15.60
N LEU A 190 26.36 -7.85 15.32
CA LEU A 190 26.67 -7.36 13.98
C LEU A 190 26.84 -8.52 13.00
N ASN A 191 27.56 -9.57 13.39
CA ASN A 191 27.77 -10.76 12.56
C ASN A 191 26.44 -11.47 12.25
N ALA A 192 25.57 -11.60 13.25
CA ALA A 192 24.22 -12.17 13.05
C ALA A 192 23.36 -11.31 12.13
N ALA A 193 23.37 -9.98 12.32
CA ALA A 193 22.66 -9.04 11.46
C ALA A 193 23.14 -9.14 10.01
N ARG A 194 24.47 -9.16 9.81
CA ARG A 194 25.10 -9.26 8.49
C ARG A 194 24.72 -10.55 7.77
N ARG A 195 24.83 -11.71 8.44
CA ARG A 195 24.43 -13.01 7.88
C ARG A 195 22.96 -13.00 7.47
N LEU A 196 22.07 -12.50 8.33
CA LEU A 196 20.64 -12.46 8.01
C LEU A 196 20.31 -11.47 6.89
N THR A 197 21.04 -10.36 6.76
CA THR A 197 20.90 -9.45 5.62
C THR A 197 21.39 -10.10 4.33
N ASP A 198 22.47 -10.87 4.36
CA ASP A 198 22.95 -11.62 3.19
C ASP A 198 21.92 -12.69 2.77
N ASP A 199 21.36 -13.42 3.73
CA ASP A 199 20.24 -14.35 3.49
C ASP A 199 19.02 -13.59 2.90
N GLN A 200 18.69 -12.41 3.44
CA GLN A 200 17.58 -11.59 2.96
C GLN A 200 17.78 -11.14 1.50
N ILE A 201 19.00 -10.71 1.15
CA ILE A 201 19.36 -10.35 -0.22
C ILE A 201 19.19 -11.57 -1.13
N SER A 202 19.78 -12.71 -0.77
CA SER A 202 19.67 -13.92 -1.59
C SER A 202 18.23 -14.41 -1.79
N LEU A 203 17.35 -14.25 -0.80
CA LEU A 203 16.01 -14.83 -0.82
C LEU A 203 14.97 -13.91 -1.45
N PHE A 204 15.08 -12.60 -1.21
CA PHE A 204 14.00 -11.63 -1.48
C PHE A 204 14.36 -10.56 -2.50
N TRP A 205 15.64 -10.35 -2.83
CA TRP A 205 16.05 -9.29 -3.75
C TRP A 205 15.45 -9.47 -5.14
N ASP A 206 15.00 -8.37 -5.73
CA ASP A 206 14.60 -8.29 -7.12
C ASP A 206 15.77 -7.80 -7.98
N GLU A 207 16.48 -8.72 -8.61
CA GLU A 207 17.61 -8.43 -9.50
C GLU A 207 17.25 -7.51 -10.68
N LYS A 208 15.96 -7.41 -11.05
CA LYS A 208 15.52 -6.63 -12.22
C LYS A 208 15.15 -5.19 -11.87
N ARG A 209 14.47 -4.98 -10.74
CA ARG A 209 13.89 -3.67 -10.38
C ARG A 209 14.34 -3.16 -9.01
N GLY A 210 15.27 -3.86 -8.36
CA GLY A 210 15.74 -3.55 -7.01
C GLY A 210 14.65 -3.68 -5.95
N ALA A 211 15.02 -3.40 -4.69
CA ALA A 211 14.20 -3.65 -3.51
C ALA A 211 13.87 -5.15 -3.30
N PHE A 212 13.08 -5.43 -2.28
CA PHE A 212 12.82 -6.78 -1.81
C PHE A 212 11.33 -7.15 -1.96
N PHE A 213 11.08 -8.33 -2.49
CA PHE A 213 9.77 -8.99 -2.45
C PHE A 213 9.40 -9.40 -1.03
N PHE A 214 8.10 -9.44 -0.75
CA PHE A 214 7.60 -9.83 0.57
C PHE A 214 7.80 -11.33 0.88
N THR A 215 7.65 -12.20 -0.12
CA THR A 215 7.87 -13.65 -0.02
C THR A 215 9.15 -14.07 -0.70
N THR A 216 9.71 -15.24 -0.35
CA THR A 216 10.89 -15.81 -1.01
C THR A 216 10.56 -16.35 -2.39
N HIS A 217 11.59 -16.54 -3.23
CA HIS A 217 11.44 -17.08 -4.58
C HIS A 217 10.95 -18.54 -4.61
N ASP A 218 11.18 -19.29 -3.53
CA ASP A 218 10.81 -20.70 -3.33
C ASP A 218 9.62 -20.88 -2.37
N HIS A 219 8.87 -19.81 -2.10
CA HIS A 219 7.61 -19.92 -1.37
C HIS A 219 6.55 -20.63 -2.24
N GLU A 220 5.43 -21.03 -1.65
CA GLU A 220 4.25 -21.49 -2.43
C GLU A 220 4.00 -20.57 -3.63
N SER A 221 3.71 -21.16 -4.80
CA SER A 221 3.53 -20.39 -6.04
C SER A 221 2.36 -19.42 -5.89
N LEU A 222 2.68 -18.15 -5.70
CA LEU A 222 1.73 -17.04 -5.68
C LEU A 222 1.52 -16.51 -7.10
N ILE A 223 0.35 -15.91 -7.35
CA ILE A 223 0.01 -15.24 -8.61
C ILE A 223 1.01 -14.11 -8.93
N ALA A 224 1.49 -13.39 -7.89
CA ALA A 224 2.57 -12.42 -8.00
C ALA A 224 3.23 -12.21 -6.64
N ARG A 225 4.54 -11.90 -6.63
CA ARG A 225 5.26 -11.46 -5.43
C ARG A 225 5.24 -9.93 -5.38
N THR A 226 4.81 -9.37 -4.25
CA THR A 226 4.66 -7.91 -4.10
C THR A 226 5.86 -7.30 -3.40
N LYS A 227 6.15 -6.03 -3.72
CA LYS A 227 7.10 -5.16 -3.00
C LYS A 227 6.31 -3.98 -2.47
N SER A 228 6.34 -3.76 -1.16
CA SER A 228 5.67 -2.62 -0.54
C SER A 228 6.67 -1.76 0.20
N ALA A 229 6.56 -0.45 0.03
CA ALA A 229 7.18 0.57 0.88
C ALA A 229 6.17 1.25 1.82
N TYR A 230 4.89 0.86 1.76
CA TYR A 230 3.81 1.48 2.53
C TYR A 230 3.95 1.18 4.01
N ASP A 231 3.98 2.24 4.83
CA ASP A 231 3.93 2.16 6.28
C ASP A 231 2.47 2.19 6.74
N GLY A 232 2.03 1.11 7.39
CA GLY A 232 0.72 1.01 8.02
C GLY A 232 0.83 1.13 9.54
N ALA A 233 0.15 0.23 10.27
CA ALA A 233 0.39 0.08 11.71
C ALA A 233 1.84 -0.35 12.03
N LEU A 234 2.51 -0.98 11.07
CA LEU A 234 3.92 -1.36 11.11
C LEU A 234 4.66 -0.69 9.95
N PRO A 235 5.97 -0.39 10.09
CA PRO A 235 6.76 0.07 8.97
C PRO A 235 6.90 -1.01 7.91
N SER A 236 7.12 -0.64 6.64
CA SER A 236 7.35 -1.64 5.60
C SER A 236 8.70 -2.36 5.77
N GLY A 237 8.74 -3.65 5.44
CA GLY A 237 9.99 -4.42 5.42
C GLY A 237 11.06 -3.81 4.51
N ASN A 238 10.67 -3.24 3.36
CA ASN A 238 11.61 -2.55 2.46
C ASN A 238 12.19 -1.28 3.09
N SER A 239 11.37 -0.48 3.77
CA SER A 239 11.80 0.73 4.46
C SER A 239 12.80 0.39 5.55
N VAL A 240 12.53 -0.65 6.36
CA VAL A 240 13.46 -1.10 7.41
C VAL A 240 14.71 -1.75 6.82
N ALA A 241 14.60 -2.53 5.74
CA ALA A 241 15.73 -3.12 5.03
C ALA A 241 16.68 -2.04 4.49
N ALA A 242 16.17 -0.99 3.84
CA ALA A 242 16.99 0.11 3.33
C ALA A 242 17.81 0.76 4.46
N ARG A 243 17.19 1.01 5.62
CA ARG A 243 17.88 1.57 6.79
C ARG A 243 18.95 0.64 7.36
N ASN A 244 18.63 -0.65 7.45
CA ASN A 244 19.59 -1.67 7.90
C ASN A 244 20.80 -1.74 6.96
N LEU A 245 20.58 -1.66 5.64
CA LEU A 245 21.63 -1.66 4.63
C LEU A 245 22.54 -0.42 4.73
N VAL A 246 21.97 0.78 4.88
CA VAL A 246 22.75 2.00 5.16
C VAL A 246 23.61 1.80 6.40
N ARG A 247 23.02 1.27 7.47
CA ARG A 247 23.72 1.08 8.74
C ARG A 247 24.84 0.03 8.64
N LEU A 248 24.59 -1.08 7.96
CA LEU A 248 25.59 -2.10 7.70
C LEU A 248 26.74 -1.57 6.85
N ALA A 249 26.44 -0.79 5.80
CA ALA A 249 27.47 -0.15 4.98
C ALA A 249 28.39 0.75 5.83
N MET A 250 27.81 1.55 6.75
CA MET A 250 28.61 2.40 7.66
C MET A 250 29.46 1.57 8.64
N LEU A 251 28.88 0.52 9.24
CA LEU A 251 29.56 -0.28 10.27
C LEU A 251 30.62 -1.22 9.72
N THR A 252 30.44 -1.71 8.48
CA THR A 252 31.31 -2.72 7.87
C THR A 252 32.21 -2.16 6.77
N SER A 253 31.93 -0.96 6.27
CA SER A 253 32.56 -0.37 5.08
C SER A 253 32.37 -1.21 3.80
N GLU A 254 31.45 -2.19 3.79
CA GLU A 254 31.14 -2.98 2.60
C GLU A 254 30.20 -2.19 1.66
N THR A 255 30.75 -1.74 0.53
CA THR A 255 30.02 -0.89 -0.44
C THR A 255 28.78 -1.56 -1.03
N ARG A 256 28.77 -2.90 -1.13
CA ARG A 256 27.60 -3.66 -1.61
C ARG A 256 26.31 -3.31 -0.86
N TYR A 257 26.38 -3.08 0.46
CA TYR A 257 25.19 -2.73 1.24
C TYR A 257 24.69 -1.33 0.90
N ARG A 258 25.60 -0.39 0.63
CA ARG A 258 25.24 0.93 0.13
C ARG A 258 24.54 0.81 -1.22
N ASP A 259 25.07 -0.01 -2.13
CA ASP A 259 24.49 -0.20 -3.46
C ASP A 259 23.06 -0.75 -3.38
N TYR A 260 22.82 -1.75 -2.53
CA TYR A 260 21.48 -2.28 -2.27
C TYR A 260 20.57 -1.25 -1.60
N ALA A 261 21.09 -0.43 -0.68
CA ALA A 261 20.32 0.64 -0.04
C ALA A 261 19.87 1.67 -1.08
N GLU A 262 20.80 2.21 -1.87
CA GLU A 262 20.49 3.20 -2.90
C GLU A 262 19.52 2.65 -3.95
N GLN A 263 19.71 1.41 -4.40
CA GLN A 263 18.77 0.76 -5.33
C GLN A 263 17.37 0.59 -4.73
N THR A 264 17.29 0.19 -3.44
CA THR A 264 15.99 0.10 -2.74
C THR A 264 15.32 1.46 -2.64
N LEU A 265 16.06 2.52 -2.29
CA LEU A 265 15.51 3.88 -2.21
C LEU A 265 15.04 4.37 -3.59
N ARG A 266 15.85 4.17 -4.64
CA ARG A 266 15.51 4.54 -6.02
C ARG A 266 14.25 3.85 -6.51
N ALA A 267 14.08 2.56 -6.19
CA ALA A 267 12.89 1.78 -6.55
C ALA A 267 11.58 2.36 -5.98
N PHE A 268 11.66 3.18 -4.92
CA PHE A 268 10.48 3.78 -4.29
C PHE A 268 10.43 5.31 -4.37
N VAL A 269 11.34 5.96 -5.09
CA VAL A 269 11.32 7.42 -5.32
C VAL A 269 9.98 7.89 -5.90
N PRO A 270 9.36 7.21 -6.88
CA PRO A 270 8.05 7.63 -7.40
C PRO A 270 6.95 7.66 -6.32
N GLN A 271 6.89 6.63 -5.49
CA GLN A 271 5.92 6.51 -4.39
C GLN A 271 6.19 7.56 -3.32
N LEU A 272 7.47 7.76 -2.97
CA LEU A 272 7.89 8.72 -1.95
C LEU A 272 7.58 10.18 -2.37
N ARG A 273 7.72 10.52 -3.66
CA ARG A 273 7.34 11.84 -4.18
C ARG A 273 5.84 12.08 -4.16
N GLN A 274 5.04 11.04 -4.44
CA GLN A 274 3.58 11.20 -4.51
C GLN A 274 2.91 11.16 -3.15
N SER A 275 3.37 10.31 -2.22
CA SER A 275 2.77 10.14 -0.90
C SER A 275 3.82 9.96 0.20
N PRO A 276 4.62 10.99 0.50
CA PRO A 276 5.70 10.88 1.48
C PRO A 276 5.20 10.50 2.88
N ALA A 277 4.00 10.95 3.26
CA ALA A 277 3.39 10.63 4.55
C ALA A 277 3.10 9.12 4.74
N ALA A 278 2.82 8.40 3.66
CA ALA A 278 2.57 6.96 3.69
C ALA A 278 3.86 6.12 3.68
N LEU A 279 5.02 6.77 3.52
CA LEU A 279 6.35 6.15 3.39
C LEU A 279 7.35 6.82 4.36
N ALA A 280 6.89 7.20 5.55
CA ALA A 280 7.67 7.97 6.53
C ALA A 280 9.00 7.28 6.90
N HIS A 281 9.02 5.96 7.07
CA HIS A 281 10.25 5.21 7.35
C HIS A 281 11.22 5.21 6.16
N LEU A 282 10.70 5.20 4.93
CA LEU A 282 11.55 5.32 3.75
C LEU A 282 12.12 6.73 3.61
N ALA A 283 11.36 7.77 3.96
CA ALA A 283 11.87 9.14 4.02
C ALA A 283 13.04 9.27 5.02
N ILE A 284 12.91 8.63 6.19
CA ILE A 284 14.01 8.53 7.17
C ILE A 284 15.20 7.79 6.56
N ALA A 285 14.98 6.71 5.82
CA ALA A 285 16.04 5.97 5.14
C ALA A 285 16.80 6.83 4.11
N VAL A 286 16.09 7.66 3.35
CA VAL A 286 16.71 8.66 2.45
C VAL A 286 17.57 9.63 3.26
N SER A 287 17.04 10.18 4.35
CA SER A 287 17.79 11.11 5.20
C SER A 287 19.05 10.45 5.80
N GLU A 288 18.95 9.21 6.29
CA GLU A 288 20.08 8.45 6.82
C GLU A 288 21.13 8.17 5.73
N CYS A 289 20.69 7.80 4.52
CA CYS A 289 21.56 7.53 3.38
C CYS A 289 22.32 8.79 2.94
N LEU A 290 21.65 9.93 2.83
CA LEU A 290 22.28 11.20 2.48
C LEU A 290 23.23 11.69 3.58
N ALA A 291 22.89 11.50 4.85
CA ALA A 291 23.79 11.84 5.95
C ALA A 291 25.04 10.95 5.98
N ALA A 292 24.90 9.66 5.64
CA ALA A 292 26.00 8.71 5.63
C ALA A 292 26.94 8.87 4.43
N PHE A 293 26.39 9.20 3.25
CA PHE A 293 27.13 9.12 1.99
C PHE A 293 27.17 10.44 1.19
N GLY A 294 26.47 11.50 1.62
CA GLY A 294 26.37 12.77 0.91
C GLY A 294 25.34 12.78 -0.23
N THR A 295 25.11 13.95 -0.83
CA THR A 295 24.38 14.05 -2.12
C THR A 295 25.33 13.75 -3.29
N PRO A 296 24.81 13.31 -4.45
CA PRO A 296 25.62 13.19 -5.67
C PRO A 296 26.37 14.48 -6.03
N GLU A 297 25.78 15.65 -5.74
CA GLU A 297 26.42 16.96 -5.94
C GLU A 297 27.52 17.25 -4.91
N GLN A 298 27.39 16.81 -3.66
CA GLN A 298 28.45 16.95 -2.65
C GLN A 298 29.63 16.00 -2.92
N LEU A 299 29.38 14.84 -3.52
CA LEU A 299 30.41 13.90 -3.98
C LEU A 299 31.07 14.33 -5.29
N ALA A 300 30.36 15.09 -6.15
CA ALA A 300 30.90 15.61 -7.41
C ALA A 300 31.90 16.77 -7.22
N VAL A 301 31.86 17.49 -6.10
CA VAL A 301 32.79 18.59 -5.78
C VAL A 301 34.22 18.08 -5.50
N GLU A 302 34.40 16.80 -5.16
CA GLU A 302 35.75 16.20 -5.00
C GLU A 302 36.35 15.67 -6.31
N SER A 303 35.62 15.73 -7.43
CA SER A 303 36.10 15.22 -8.72
C SER A 303 35.80 16.16 -9.89
N GLU A 304 36.36 17.36 -9.90
CA GLU A 304 36.29 18.22 -11.10
C GLU A 304 37.35 17.86 -12.16
N ARG A 305 36.88 17.62 -13.39
CA ARG A 305 37.43 18.19 -14.65
C ARG A 305 36.32 18.37 -15.70
N PRO A 306 36.46 19.34 -16.63
CA PRO A 306 35.34 20.13 -17.16
C PRO A 306 34.68 19.57 -18.43
N SER A 307 33.38 19.84 -18.57
CA SER A 307 32.55 19.54 -19.75
C SER A 307 32.46 20.72 -20.75
N SER A 308 32.44 20.41 -22.05
CA SER A 308 32.13 21.35 -23.15
C SER A 308 30.61 21.43 -23.43
N PRO A 309 30.11 22.48 -24.13
CA PRO A 309 28.73 22.94 -24.03
C PRO A 309 27.74 22.27 -25.01
N VAL A 310 26.46 22.26 -24.63
CA VAL A 310 25.31 21.73 -25.39
C VAL A 310 24.58 22.86 -26.15
N PRO A 311 24.13 22.68 -27.41
CA PRO A 311 23.34 23.68 -28.15
C PRO A 311 21.85 23.70 -27.78
N GLN A 312 21.24 24.88 -27.87
CA GLN A 312 19.80 25.15 -27.61
C GLN A 312 18.88 24.67 -28.75
N GLN A 313 17.69 24.18 -28.40
CA GLN A 313 16.61 23.84 -29.36
C GLN A 313 15.64 25.02 -29.59
N PRO A 314 15.04 25.15 -30.79
CA PRO A 314 14.10 26.22 -31.14
C PRO A 314 12.62 25.89 -30.81
N LYS A 315 11.82 26.95 -30.65
CA LYS A 315 10.37 26.95 -30.34
C LYS A 315 9.51 26.34 -31.47
N PRO A 316 8.33 25.74 -31.16
CA PRO A 316 7.41 25.27 -32.19
C PRO A 316 6.41 26.35 -32.64
N SER A 317 6.17 26.36 -33.96
CA SER A 317 5.17 27.14 -34.69
C SER A 317 3.86 26.38 -34.85
N THR A 318 2.76 27.13 -34.91
CA THR A 318 1.37 26.72 -35.18
C THR A 318 1.13 26.24 -36.61
N ASN A 319 0.18 25.30 -36.81
CA ASN A 319 -0.74 25.34 -37.95
C ASN A 319 -2.01 24.49 -37.77
N GLU A 320 -3.11 25.05 -38.27
CA GLU A 320 -4.50 24.61 -38.21
C GLU A 320 -4.89 23.70 -39.40
N ALA A 321 -5.79 22.74 -39.17
CA ALA A 321 -6.85 22.33 -40.13
C ALA A 321 -7.85 21.34 -39.50
N ALA A 322 -9.13 21.72 -39.38
CA ALA A 322 -10.33 20.89 -39.63
C ALA A 322 -11.60 21.54 -39.03
N ASP A 323 -12.69 21.68 -39.81
CA ASP A 323 -14.02 21.86 -39.21
C ASP A 323 -15.17 21.42 -40.15
N GLN A 324 -15.68 20.19 -39.95
CA GLN A 324 -17.06 19.79 -40.25
C GLN A 324 -17.61 19.10 -38.99
N PRO A 325 -18.80 19.47 -38.49
CA PRO A 325 -19.30 18.94 -37.22
C PRO A 325 -19.73 17.48 -37.34
N LEU A 326 -19.25 16.64 -36.43
CA LEU A 326 -19.58 15.22 -36.35
C LEU A 326 -21.02 15.02 -35.82
N VAL A 327 -21.77 14.10 -36.43
CA VAL A 327 -23.13 13.70 -36.03
C VAL A 327 -23.06 12.58 -35.00
N VAL A 328 -23.37 12.91 -33.75
CA VAL A 328 -23.36 11.97 -32.61
C VAL A 328 -24.55 11.02 -32.68
N ALA A 329 -24.29 9.71 -32.59
CA ALA A 329 -25.31 8.67 -32.60
C ALA A 329 -25.78 8.29 -31.19
N ALA A 330 -24.87 8.28 -30.20
CA ALA A 330 -25.20 8.11 -28.79
C ALA A 330 -24.13 8.76 -27.91
N SER A 331 -24.54 9.26 -26.75
CA SER A 331 -23.64 9.89 -25.78
C SER A 331 -24.00 9.49 -24.35
N MET A 332 -23.12 9.84 -23.41
CA MET A 332 -23.35 9.63 -21.99
C MET A 332 -24.46 10.54 -21.48
N SER A 333 -25.32 10.01 -20.61
CA SER A 333 -26.26 10.84 -19.85
C SER A 333 -25.52 11.61 -18.74
N LYS A 334 -26.22 12.52 -18.06
CA LYS A 334 -25.64 13.25 -16.90
C LYS A 334 -25.25 12.29 -15.78
N GLU A 335 -26.03 11.23 -15.58
CA GLU A 335 -25.79 10.21 -14.57
C GLU A 335 -24.54 9.39 -14.92
N GLU A 336 -24.37 9.00 -16.18
CA GLU A 336 -23.17 8.30 -16.66
C GLU A 336 -21.92 9.18 -16.53
N LEU A 337 -22.02 10.48 -16.84
CA LEU A 337 -20.90 11.42 -16.66
C LEU A 337 -20.48 11.58 -15.19
N ALA A 338 -21.43 11.47 -14.25
CA ALA A 338 -21.13 11.51 -12.82
C ALA A 338 -20.57 10.18 -12.29
N ALA A 339 -21.03 9.05 -12.84
CA ALA A 339 -20.60 7.72 -12.43
C ALA A 339 -19.23 7.31 -13.01
N HIS A 340 -18.80 7.92 -14.10
CA HIS A 340 -17.56 7.60 -14.82
C HIS A 340 -16.62 8.80 -14.89
N GLU A 341 -15.94 9.07 -13.79
CA GLU A 341 -15.08 10.25 -13.63
C GLU A 341 -13.87 10.26 -14.60
N HIS A 342 -13.33 9.09 -14.94
CA HIS A 342 -12.05 8.97 -15.66
C HIS A 342 -12.17 8.48 -17.10
N VAL A 343 -13.36 8.09 -17.55
CA VAL A 343 -13.58 7.58 -18.92
C VAL A 343 -14.85 8.21 -19.48
N LYS A 344 -14.70 8.92 -20.60
CA LYS A 344 -15.82 9.51 -21.34
C LYS A 344 -15.92 8.87 -22.71
N ALA A 345 -17.13 8.71 -23.24
CA ALA A 345 -17.31 8.10 -24.55
C ALA A 345 -18.46 8.71 -25.36
N VAL A 346 -18.31 8.70 -26.68
CA VAL A 346 -19.31 9.13 -27.66
C VAL A 346 -19.31 8.14 -28.82
N ALA A 347 -20.49 7.76 -29.29
CA ALA A 347 -20.66 6.85 -30.42
C ALA A 347 -21.12 7.60 -31.68
N TYR A 348 -20.62 7.14 -32.82
CA TYR A 348 -20.86 7.67 -34.16
C TYR A 348 -21.26 6.52 -35.11
N LEU A 349 -22.15 6.81 -36.05
CA LEU A 349 -22.41 5.93 -37.19
C LEU A 349 -21.66 6.43 -38.42
N GLY A 350 -21.26 5.49 -39.28
CA GLY A 350 -20.64 5.79 -40.58
C GLY A 350 -21.64 6.21 -41.64
N THR A 351 -22.94 6.08 -41.36
CA THR A 351 -24.04 6.46 -42.26
C THR A 351 -25.18 7.14 -41.51
N ASP A 352 -26.00 7.92 -42.22
CA ASP A 352 -27.15 8.65 -41.68
C ASP A 352 -28.39 7.76 -41.37
N GLY A 353 -28.28 6.46 -41.62
CA GLY A 353 -29.27 5.44 -41.28
C GLY A 353 -28.71 4.03 -41.36
N VAL A 354 -29.46 3.05 -40.83
CA VAL A 354 -29.11 1.62 -40.82
C VAL A 354 -30.14 0.84 -41.63
N PRO A 355 -29.78 0.34 -42.84
CA PRO A 355 -30.70 -0.45 -43.64
C PRO A 355 -30.93 -1.84 -43.03
N GLY A 356 -32.18 -2.29 -43.02
CA GLY A 356 -32.54 -3.65 -42.63
C GLY A 356 -31.77 -4.69 -43.46
N GLY A 357 -31.14 -5.65 -42.80
CA GLY A 357 -30.28 -6.67 -43.43
C GLY A 357 -28.89 -6.17 -43.85
N GLY A 358 -28.60 -4.87 -43.70
CA GLY A 358 -27.30 -4.26 -44.03
C GLY A 358 -26.32 -4.20 -42.87
N GLU A 359 -25.06 -3.88 -43.18
CA GLU A 359 -23.99 -3.66 -42.20
C GLU A 359 -23.57 -2.18 -42.22
N VAL A 360 -23.64 -1.50 -41.07
CA VAL A 360 -23.21 -0.10 -40.93
C VAL A 360 -22.00 0.02 -40.00
N PRO A 361 -20.95 0.77 -40.38
CA PRO A 361 -19.84 1.06 -39.50
C PRO A 361 -20.29 1.83 -38.25
N VAL A 362 -19.84 1.40 -37.08
CA VAL A 362 -19.98 2.11 -35.80
C VAL A 362 -18.61 2.41 -35.27
N ALA A 363 -18.41 3.63 -34.76
CA ALA A 363 -17.20 4.02 -34.05
C ALA A 363 -17.57 4.58 -32.68
N VAL A 364 -16.82 4.18 -31.66
CA VAL A 364 -16.95 4.67 -30.28
C VAL A 364 -15.64 5.32 -29.91
N VAL A 365 -15.66 6.64 -29.79
CA VAL A 365 -14.51 7.43 -29.36
C VAL A 365 -14.56 7.48 -27.84
N ILE A 366 -13.54 6.92 -27.21
CA ILE A 366 -13.36 6.89 -25.76
C ILE A 366 -12.19 7.81 -25.42
N GLN A 367 -12.40 8.68 -24.44
CA GLN A 367 -11.38 9.52 -23.87
C GLN A 367 -11.10 9.08 -22.43
N VAL A 368 -9.88 8.62 -22.21
CA VAL A 368 -9.37 8.24 -20.90
C VAL A 368 -8.65 9.43 -20.29
N ALA A 369 -8.96 9.74 -19.04
CA ALA A 369 -8.35 10.85 -18.31
C ALA A 369 -6.83 10.65 -18.19
N ASN A 370 -6.08 11.75 -18.19
CA ASN A 370 -4.62 11.68 -18.08
C ASN A 370 -4.19 10.98 -16.78
N GLY A 371 -3.20 10.09 -16.88
CA GLY A 371 -2.75 9.24 -15.78
C GLY A 371 -3.62 8.01 -15.51
N TRP A 372 -4.66 7.78 -16.31
CA TRP A 372 -5.49 6.57 -16.28
C TRP A 372 -5.40 5.83 -17.63
N HIS A 373 -5.64 4.53 -17.58
CA HIS A 373 -5.74 3.65 -18.73
C HIS A 373 -6.90 2.66 -18.55
N ILE A 374 -7.32 2.05 -19.65
CA ILE A 374 -8.22 0.89 -19.65
C ILE A 374 -7.54 -0.27 -20.37
N ASN A 375 -7.78 -1.51 -19.96
CA ASN A 375 -7.13 -2.67 -20.59
C ASN A 375 -7.57 -2.84 -22.04
N ALA A 376 -6.63 -3.16 -22.93
CA ALA A 376 -6.86 -3.39 -24.34
C ALA A 376 -7.61 -4.70 -24.61
N ASN A 377 -8.00 -4.89 -25.87
CA ASN A 377 -8.64 -6.12 -26.35
C ASN A 377 -7.97 -6.54 -27.67
N PRO A 378 -7.35 -7.73 -27.75
CA PRO A 378 -7.26 -8.75 -26.69
C PRO A 378 -6.50 -8.24 -25.46
N ALA A 379 -6.94 -8.71 -24.29
CA ALA A 379 -6.23 -8.45 -23.05
C ALA A 379 -4.90 -9.19 -23.08
N GLN A 380 -3.85 -8.52 -22.62
CA GLN A 380 -2.59 -9.15 -22.32
C GLN A 380 -2.11 -8.59 -20.99
N PRO A 381 -1.75 -9.46 -20.02
CA PRO A 381 -1.97 -10.91 -20.03
C PRO A 381 -3.47 -11.28 -19.99
N ASP A 382 -3.83 -12.50 -20.37
CA ASP A 382 -5.22 -12.92 -20.66
C ASP A 382 -6.19 -12.91 -19.45
N TYR A 383 -5.65 -12.78 -18.24
CA TYR A 383 -6.42 -12.72 -17.00
C TYR A 383 -6.88 -11.29 -16.61
N VAL A 384 -6.44 -10.23 -17.30
CA VAL A 384 -6.98 -8.88 -17.06
C VAL A 384 -8.30 -8.68 -17.80
N ILE A 385 -9.19 -7.84 -17.26
CA ILE A 385 -10.51 -7.62 -17.86
C ILE A 385 -10.37 -6.78 -19.14
N PRO A 386 -10.59 -7.33 -20.34
CA PRO A 386 -10.47 -6.57 -21.58
C PRO A 386 -11.58 -5.54 -21.71
N THR A 387 -11.30 -4.43 -22.38
CA THR A 387 -12.36 -3.53 -22.83
C THR A 387 -13.20 -4.20 -23.91
N THR A 388 -14.51 -4.34 -23.70
CA THR A 388 -15.41 -4.97 -24.69
C THR A 388 -16.53 -4.03 -25.08
N LEU A 389 -16.88 -4.06 -26.36
CA LEU A 389 -17.95 -3.27 -26.95
C LEU A 389 -19.16 -4.15 -27.28
N LYS A 390 -20.34 -3.75 -26.81
CA LYS A 390 -21.64 -4.29 -27.24
C LYS A 390 -22.50 -3.16 -27.78
N VAL A 391 -23.14 -3.38 -28.93
CA VAL A 391 -24.10 -2.45 -29.51
C VAL A 391 -25.38 -3.20 -29.78
N THR A 392 -26.51 -2.64 -29.34
CA THR A 392 -27.84 -3.19 -29.58
C THR A 392 -28.82 -2.09 -29.97
N THR A 393 -29.84 -2.43 -30.76
CA THR A 393 -30.96 -1.52 -31.05
C THR A 393 -32.30 -2.12 -30.66
N SER A 394 -33.30 -1.28 -30.37
CA SER A 394 -34.67 -1.75 -30.12
C SER A 394 -35.34 -2.39 -31.36
N ALA A 395 -34.74 -2.24 -32.54
CA ALA A 395 -35.14 -2.91 -33.78
C ALA A 395 -34.48 -4.28 -33.97
N GLY A 396 -33.84 -4.84 -32.93
CA GLY A 396 -33.18 -6.15 -32.96
C GLY A 396 -31.79 -6.14 -33.59
N GLY A 397 -31.18 -4.96 -33.73
CA GLY A 397 -29.83 -4.85 -34.27
C GLY A 397 -28.75 -5.20 -33.25
N GLU A 398 -27.66 -5.79 -33.71
CA GLU A 398 -26.53 -6.24 -32.91
C GLU A 398 -25.18 -5.99 -33.61
N LEU A 399 -24.11 -5.90 -32.81
CA LEU A 399 -22.74 -5.78 -33.29
C LEU A 399 -22.19 -7.14 -33.75
N LYS A 400 -21.79 -7.25 -35.02
CA LYS A 400 -21.37 -8.53 -35.61
C LYS A 400 -19.87 -8.84 -35.44
N ALA A 401 -19.03 -7.82 -35.33
CA ALA A 401 -17.61 -7.94 -35.01
C ALA A 401 -17.09 -6.58 -34.55
N ALA A 402 -16.51 -6.53 -33.34
CA ALA A 402 -15.82 -5.37 -32.83
C ALA A 402 -14.35 -5.43 -33.27
N THR A 403 -13.85 -4.33 -33.82
CA THR A 403 -12.44 -4.10 -34.12
C THR A 403 -11.87 -3.18 -33.05
N TYR A 404 -10.79 -3.63 -32.44
CA TYR A 404 -10.10 -2.91 -31.40
C TYR A 404 -8.74 -2.43 -31.93
N PRO A 405 -8.33 -1.18 -31.63
CA PRO A 405 -7.02 -0.69 -32.03
C PRO A 405 -5.92 -1.45 -31.29
N LYS A 406 -4.69 -1.37 -31.80
CA LYS A 406 -3.54 -2.00 -31.14
C LYS A 406 -3.34 -1.34 -29.77
N GLY A 407 -3.38 -2.15 -28.71
CA GLY A 407 -3.06 -1.70 -27.36
C GLY A 407 -1.61 -1.25 -27.26
N GLU A 408 -1.37 -0.24 -26.43
CA GLU A 408 -0.03 0.18 -26.09
C GLU A 408 0.49 -0.65 -24.92
N MET A 409 1.77 -0.99 -24.98
CA MET A 409 2.41 -1.72 -23.88
C MET A 409 2.58 -0.79 -22.70
N PHE A 410 1.79 -1.02 -21.66
CA PHE A 410 1.82 -0.29 -20.42
C PHE A 410 2.34 -1.19 -19.31
N ARG A 411 3.46 -0.78 -18.75
CA ARG A 411 4.10 -1.52 -17.67
C ARG A 411 3.67 -0.91 -16.35
N ILE A 412 2.82 -1.64 -15.64
CA ILE A 412 2.53 -1.33 -14.25
C ILE A 412 3.70 -1.80 -13.41
N GLU A 413 4.23 -0.90 -12.59
CA GLU A 413 5.29 -1.19 -11.65
C GLU A 413 4.78 -2.22 -10.62
N GLY A 414 5.32 -3.44 -10.67
CA GLY A 414 4.87 -4.58 -9.85
C GLY A 414 4.05 -5.65 -10.57
N PHE A 415 3.78 -5.47 -11.87
CA PHE A 415 3.23 -6.53 -12.74
C PHE A 415 4.37 -7.14 -13.59
N ASP A 416 4.36 -8.47 -13.74
CA ASP A 416 5.41 -9.21 -14.45
C ASP A 416 5.22 -9.13 -15.97
N ASP A 417 3.98 -9.34 -16.43
CA ASP A 417 3.63 -9.20 -17.83
C ASP A 417 3.21 -7.75 -18.15
N PRO A 418 3.70 -7.15 -19.25
CA PRO A 418 3.23 -5.84 -19.68
C PRO A 418 1.74 -5.92 -20.00
N LEU A 419 0.99 -4.93 -19.53
CA LEU A 419 -0.39 -4.79 -19.92
C LEU A 419 -0.45 -4.24 -21.34
N LEU A 420 -1.38 -4.72 -22.14
CA LEU A 420 -1.85 -3.93 -23.27
C LEU A 420 -2.99 -3.05 -22.78
N VAL A 421 -2.87 -1.74 -22.97
CA VAL A 421 -3.86 -0.76 -22.51
C VAL A 421 -4.18 0.27 -23.59
N TYR A 422 -5.21 1.06 -23.33
CA TYR A 422 -5.51 2.28 -24.06
C TYR A 422 -5.36 3.48 -23.13
N GLU A 423 -4.60 4.48 -23.59
CA GLU A 423 -4.44 5.79 -22.96
C GLU A 423 -4.93 6.90 -23.89
N GLY A 424 -5.30 8.05 -23.31
CA GLY A 424 -5.76 9.20 -24.09
C GLY A 424 -7.03 8.91 -24.90
N THR A 425 -7.01 9.19 -26.19
CA THR A 425 -8.15 8.99 -27.08
C THR A 425 -8.02 7.67 -27.84
N VAL A 426 -8.99 6.77 -27.67
CA VAL A 426 -9.06 5.49 -28.35
C VAL A 426 -10.37 5.34 -29.11
N ILE A 427 -10.32 4.79 -30.33
CA ILE A 427 -11.50 4.60 -31.17
C ILE A 427 -11.74 3.10 -31.35
N LEU A 428 -12.85 2.60 -30.80
CA LEU A 428 -13.31 1.23 -31.04
C LEU A 428 -14.25 1.23 -32.25
N GLN A 429 -14.09 0.27 -33.15
CA GLN A 429 -14.91 0.20 -34.36
C GLN A 429 -15.68 -1.12 -34.42
N GLY A 430 -16.68 -1.19 -35.30
CA GLY A 430 -17.34 -2.45 -35.61
C GLY A 430 -18.46 -2.25 -36.61
N LYS A 431 -19.23 -3.31 -36.84
CA LYS A 431 -20.35 -3.29 -37.78
C LYS A 431 -21.65 -3.63 -37.07
N LEU A 432 -22.58 -2.67 -37.08
CA LEU A 432 -23.94 -2.87 -36.62
C LEU A 432 -24.77 -3.49 -37.76
N THR A 433 -25.42 -4.59 -37.44
CA THR A 433 -26.39 -5.25 -38.32
C THR A 433 -27.77 -5.19 -37.71
N VAL A 434 -28.79 -5.11 -38.56
CA VAL A 434 -30.20 -5.13 -38.16
C VAL A 434 -30.92 -6.19 -39.01
N PRO A 435 -31.88 -6.97 -38.49
CA PRO A 435 -32.64 -7.94 -39.26
C PRO A 435 -33.30 -7.31 -40.50
N ALA A 436 -33.47 -8.08 -41.58
CA ALA A 436 -34.06 -7.57 -42.82
C ALA A 436 -35.53 -7.16 -42.63
N GLU A 437 -36.20 -7.84 -41.71
CA GLU A 437 -37.59 -7.65 -41.29
C GLU A 437 -37.78 -6.58 -40.20
N ALA A 438 -36.72 -5.87 -39.81
CA ALA A 438 -36.81 -4.83 -38.79
C ALA A 438 -37.73 -3.68 -39.23
N LYS A 439 -38.53 -3.17 -38.30
CA LYS A 439 -39.44 -2.05 -38.57
C LYS A 439 -38.63 -0.78 -38.88
N THR A 440 -38.94 -0.16 -40.01
CA THR A 440 -38.36 1.13 -40.42
C THR A 440 -38.84 2.25 -39.50
N GLY A 441 -37.96 3.20 -39.15
CA GLY A 441 -38.27 4.30 -38.24
C GLY A 441 -37.13 4.59 -37.26
N GLU A 442 -37.39 5.42 -36.25
CA GLU A 442 -36.44 5.61 -35.15
C GLU A 442 -36.40 4.36 -34.26
N ALA A 443 -35.19 3.87 -33.99
CA ALA A 443 -34.92 2.85 -33.00
C ALA A 443 -33.99 3.40 -31.92
N GLU A 444 -34.17 2.94 -30.68
CA GLU A 444 -33.25 3.25 -29.60
C GLU A 444 -31.94 2.50 -29.83
N LEU A 445 -30.82 3.21 -29.70
CA LEU A 445 -29.47 2.67 -29.75
C LEU A 445 -28.92 2.63 -28.34
N SER A 446 -28.44 1.46 -27.93
CA SER A 446 -27.72 1.25 -26.68
C SER A 446 -26.32 0.72 -26.99
N VAL A 447 -25.30 1.47 -26.57
CA VAL A 447 -23.89 1.09 -26.70
C VAL A 447 -23.32 0.89 -25.31
N THR A 448 -22.90 -0.33 -25.00
CA THR A 448 -22.32 -0.66 -23.70
C THR A 448 -20.84 -0.97 -23.85
N ILE A 449 -20.03 -0.26 -23.06
CA ILE A 449 -18.59 -0.45 -22.96
C ILE A 449 -18.33 -1.04 -21.59
N ARG A 450 -17.87 -2.30 -21.54
CA ARG A 450 -17.35 -2.89 -20.31
C ARG A 450 -15.86 -2.65 -20.25
N TYR A 451 -15.37 -2.06 -19.17
CA TYR A 451 -13.95 -1.78 -18.99
C TYR A 451 -13.56 -1.83 -17.51
N GLN A 452 -12.26 -1.83 -17.27
CA GLN A 452 -11.67 -1.58 -15.97
C GLN A 452 -10.70 -0.42 -16.11
N ALA A 453 -11.01 0.71 -15.47
CA ALA A 453 -10.10 1.83 -15.40
C ALA A 453 -9.08 1.59 -14.30
N CYS A 454 -7.82 1.68 -14.67
CA CYS A 454 -6.70 1.55 -13.79
C CYS A 454 -5.81 2.78 -13.96
N ASN A 455 -5.09 3.14 -12.92
CA ASN A 455 -3.92 3.98 -13.04
C ASN A 455 -2.70 3.16 -12.62
N SER A 456 -1.55 3.79 -12.51
CA SER A 456 -0.32 3.12 -12.10
C SER A 456 -0.32 2.56 -10.66
N LYS A 457 -1.39 2.77 -9.88
CA LYS A 457 -1.48 2.43 -8.47
C LYS A 457 -2.67 1.57 -8.10
N ASN A 458 -3.83 1.84 -8.68
CA ASN A 458 -5.10 1.23 -8.33
C ASN A 458 -5.88 0.89 -9.60
N CYS A 459 -6.58 -0.23 -9.57
CA CYS A 459 -7.65 -0.52 -10.50
C CYS A 459 -8.99 -0.31 -9.82
N LEU A 460 -9.88 0.44 -10.47
CA LEU A 460 -11.27 0.51 -10.06
C LEU A 460 -11.96 -0.83 -10.35
N ARG A 461 -13.14 -1.04 -9.74
CA ARG A 461 -13.95 -2.22 -10.05
C ARG A 461 -14.37 -2.18 -11.53
N PRO A 462 -14.34 -3.31 -12.25
CA PRO A 462 -14.86 -3.38 -13.61
C PRO A 462 -16.30 -2.89 -13.65
N THR A 463 -16.63 -2.07 -14.65
CA THR A 463 -17.93 -1.41 -14.76
C THR A 463 -18.41 -1.37 -16.20
N ASN A 464 -19.70 -1.09 -16.38
CA ASN A 464 -20.34 -0.90 -17.68
C ASN A 464 -20.72 0.58 -17.82
N LEU A 465 -20.22 1.23 -18.87
CA LEU A 465 -20.66 2.56 -19.29
C LEU A 465 -21.62 2.40 -20.45
N THR A 466 -22.78 3.05 -20.36
CA THR A 466 -23.87 2.89 -21.34
C THR A 466 -24.19 4.21 -22.03
N LEU A 467 -23.97 4.27 -23.34
CA LEU A 467 -24.41 5.38 -24.17
C LEU A 467 -25.80 5.06 -24.71
N LYS A 468 -26.69 6.06 -24.64
CA LYS A 468 -28.02 5.96 -25.23
C LYS A 468 -28.17 6.99 -26.33
N GLY A 469 -28.87 6.60 -27.38
CA GLY A 469 -29.15 7.48 -28.51
C GLY A 469 -30.25 6.91 -29.37
N LYS A 470 -30.38 7.47 -30.58
CA LYS A 470 -31.39 7.04 -31.55
C LYS A 470 -30.73 6.86 -32.90
N VAL A 471 -31.19 5.86 -33.63
CA VAL A 471 -30.76 5.58 -35.00
C VAL A 471 -31.96 5.41 -35.90
N ARG A 472 -31.83 5.87 -37.13
CA ARG A 472 -32.87 5.71 -38.15
C ARG A 472 -32.68 4.37 -38.86
N ILE A 473 -33.63 3.46 -38.68
CA ILE A 473 -33.71 2.21 -39.45
C ILE A 473 -34.43 2.48 -40.76
N VAL A 474 -33.81 2.11 -41.87
CA VAL A 474 -34.37 2.29 -43.23
C VAL A 474 -34.63 0.94 -43.88
N ALA A 475 -35.43 0.92 -44.95
CA ALA A 475 -35.84 -0.33 -45.58
C ALA A 475 -34.62 -1.08 -46.15
N ALA A 476 -34.72 -2.41 -46.26
CA ALA A 476 -33.68 -3.22 -46.89
C ALA A 476 -33.43 -2.75 -48.34
N GLY A 477 -32.17 -2.43 -48.66
CA GLY A 477 -31.76 -1.92 -49.98
C GLY A 477 -31.94 -0.41 -50.19
N GLU A 478 -32.46 0.34 -49.22
CA GLU A 478 -32.51 1.81 -49.28
C GLU A 478 -31.10 2.41 -49.12
N MET A 479 -30.75 3.38 -49.99
CA MET A 479 -29.42 4.01 -49.94
C MET A 479 -29.29 4.96 -48.74
N VAL A 480 -28.24 4.78 -47.96
CA VAL A 480 -27.84 5.65 -46.84
C VAL A 480 -26.60 6.45 -47.20
N LYS A 481 -26.49 7.68 -46.69
CA LYS A 481 -25.36 8.57 -46.98
C LYS A 481 -24.24 8.39 -45.96
N PRO A 482 -22.96 8.34 -46.38
CA PRO A 482 -21.84 8.35 -45.45
C PRO A 482 -21.80 9.63 -44.62
N VAL A 483 -21.55 9.50 -43.32
CA VAL A 483 -21.35 10.60 -42.37
C VAL A 483 -20.19 10.29 -41.43
N ASN A 484 -19.67 11.29 -40.71
CA ASN A 484 -18.59 11.13 -39.72
C ASN A 484 -17.25 10.58 -40.26
N GLY A 485 -16.96 10.78 -41.55
CA GLY A 485 -15.74 10.29 -42.21
C GLY A 485 -14.43 10.42 -41.41
N PRO A 486 -14.14 11.57 -40.76
CA PRO A 486 -12.92 11.75 -39.97
C PRO A 486 -12.74 10.77 -38.79
N VAL A 487 -13.82 10.22 -38.24
CA VAL A 487 -13.77 9.25 -37.11
C VAL A 487 -13.45 7.84 -37.61
N PHE A 488 -13.81 7.51 -38.85
CA PHE A 488 -13.59 6.20 -39.45
C PHE A 488 -12.27 6.10 -40.22
N GLN A 489 -11.63 7.24 -40.53
CA GLN A 489 -10.33 7.34 -41.20
C GLN A 489 -9.46 8.44 -40.56
N PRO A 490 -8.87 8.19 -39.37
CA PRO A 490 -7.96 9.16 -38.75
C PRO A 490 -6.69 9.30 -39.61
N LYS A 491 -6.28 10.53 -39.96
CA LYS A 491 -5.01 10.80 -40.66
C LYS A 491 -3.83 10.44 -39.73
N GLU A 492 -2.85 9.69 -40.22
CA GLU A 492 -1.60 9.42 -39.49
C GLU A 492 -0.79 10.73 -39.30
N ALA A 493 -0.27 10.95 -38.09
CA ALA A 493 0.55 12.11 -37.76
C ALA A 493 2.05 11.77 -37.91
N GLY A 494 2.69 12.25 -38.97
CA GLY A 494 4.15 12.35 -39.09
C GLY A 494 4.77 11.76 -40.37
N GLU A 495 4.79 12.55 -41.44
CA GLU A 495 6.01 12.76 -42.27
C GLU A 495 6.65 14.09 -41.86
#